data_AF-A0A7X7RYC3-F1
#
_entry.id   AF-A0A7X7RYC3-F1
#
_cell.length_a   1.000
_cell.length_b   1.000
_cell.length_c   1.000
_cell.angle_alpha   90.00
_cell.angle_beta   90.00
_cell.angle_gamma   90.00
#
_symmetry.space_group_name_H-M   'P 1'
#
loop_
_entity.id
_entity.type
_entity.pdbx_description
1 polymer ?
#
loop_
_entity_poly.entity_id
_entity_poly.type
_entity_poly.pdbx_seq_one_letter_code
_entity_poly.pdbx_strand_id
1 'polypeptide(L)'
;SCFLHIPLVEYIAAFEGYQEGIYSGVNDNNEEICVPGHLNPGGPYNNGFFDHAKSLGTKLFLCGHDHTNTSYIEYQDVTLAYSLCAKGNRFCNGKRTVGTTVTYDLNGDFILNSYIYRFGKIKLIDNLA
;
A
#
# COMPACT_ATOMS: atom_id res chain seq x y z
N SER A 1 4.63 4.81 11.47
CA SER A 1 3.87 4.47 10.26
C SER A 1 3.30 5.72 9.63
N CYS A 2 3.14 5.72 8.30
CA CYS A 2 2.53 6.81 7.56
C CYS A 2 1.31 6.29 6.77
N PHE A 3 0.20 7.01 6.87
CA PHE A 3 -1.03 6.71 6.16
C PHE A 3 -1.28 7.77 5.10
N LEU A 4 -1.31 7.37 3.84
CA LEU A 4 -1.34 8.28 2.70
C LEU A 4 -2.56 7.98 1.82
N HIS A 5 -3.15 9.01 1.22
CA HIS A 5 -4.13 8.76 0.18
C HIS A 5 -3.46 8.31 -1.12
N ILE A 6 -2.40 9.02 -1.54
CA ILE A 6 -1.64 8.81 -2.78
C ILE A 6 -0.31 8.13 -2.43
N PRO A 7 0.12 7.10 -3.15
CA PRO A 7 1.42 6.46 -2.94
C PRO A 7 2.58 7.40 -3.27
N LEU A 8 3.72 7.11 -2.64
CA LEU A 8 4.98 7.79 -2.92
C LEU A 8 5.65 7.20 -4.16
N VAL A 9 6.64 7.90 -4.72
CA VAL A 9 7.40 7.42 -5.88
C VAL A 9 8.10 6.09 -5.61
N GLU A 10 8.42 5.79 -4.35
CA GLU A 10 9.04 4.54 -3.92
C GLU A 10 8.15 3.31 -4.13
N TYR A 11 6.83 3.46 -4.25
CA TYR A 11 5.95 2.33 -4.59
C TYR A 11 6.22 1.78 -5.99
N ILE A 12 6.73 2.61 -6.90
CA ILE A 12 7.14 2.21 -8.25
C ILE A 12 8.44 1.42 -8.15
N ALA A 13 9.48 2.04 -7.56
CA ALA A 13 10.79 1.42 -7.42
C ALA A 13 10.72 0.09 -6.63
N ALA A 14 9.87 0.02 -5.61
CA ALA A 14 9.63 -1.21 -4.86
C ALA A 14 8.94 -2.29 -5.70
N PHE A 15 7.95 -1.93 -6.52
CA PHE A 15 7.25 -2.88 -7.37
C PHE A 15 8.13 -3.39 -8.51
N GLU A 16 8.88 -2.52 -9.18
CA GLU A 16 9.87 -2.90 -10.19
C GLU A 16 10.91 -3.86 -9.60
N GLY A 17 11.50 -3.50 -8.45
CA GLY A 17 12.46 -4.38 -7.78
C GLY A 17 11.84 -5.70 -7.29
N TYR A 18 10.57 -5.72 -6.89
CA TYR A 18 9.84 -6.96 -6.60
C TYR A 18 9.66 -7.82 -7.85
N GLN A 19 9.28 -7.23 -8.99
CA GLN A 19 9.15 -7.95 -10.27
C GLN A 19 10.50 -8.52 -10.76
N GLU A 20 11.60 -7.85 -10.44
CA GLU A 20 12.97 -8.32 -10.71
C GLU A 20 13.50 -9.32 -9.67
N GLY A 21 12.76 -9.59 -8.60
CA GLY A 21 13.16 -10.50 -7.51
C GLY A 21 14.20 -9.92 -6.54
N ILE A 22 14.42 -8.60 -6.56
CA ILE A 22 15.29 -7.87 -5.63
C ILE A 22 14.61 -7.72 -4.26
N TYR A 23 13.31 -7.44 -4.27
CA TYR A 23 12.51 -7.26 -3.06
C TYR A 23 11.52 -8.40 -2.86
N SER A 24 11.23 -8.70 -1.59
CA SER A 24 10.19 -9.65 -1.21
C SER A 24 8.85 -8.94 -1.15
N GLY A 25 7.80 -9.58 -1.62
CA GLY A 25 6.47 -9.00 -1.60
C GLY A 25 5.45 -9.91 -2.27
N VAL A 26 4.23 -9.40 -2.39
CA VAL A 26 3.13 -10.09 -3.06
C VAL A 26 2.21 -9.11 -3.80
N ASN A 27 1.36 -9.68 -4.66
CA ASN A 27 0.31 -9.01 -5.42
C ASN A 27 0.82 -7.91 -6.37
N ASP A 28 -0.09 -7.05 -6.84
CA ASP A 28 0.13 -6.18 -7.98
C ASP A 28 -0.03 -4.70 -7.61
N ASN A 29 0.81 -3.87 -8.23
CA ASN A 29 0.66 -2.44 -8.35
C ASN A 29 0.34 -2.11 -9.82
N ASN A 30 -0.89 -1.71 -10.10
CA ASN A 30 -1.48 -1.52 -11.43
C ASN A 30 -1.81 -0.05 -11.76
N GLU A 31 -1.42 0.90 -10.93
CA GLU A 31 -1.63 2.33 -11.22
C GLU A 31 -0.50 2.91 -12.07
N GLU A 32 -0.85 3.92 -12.87
CA GLU A 32 0.10 4.86 -13.45
C GLU A 32 0.39 5.98 -12.44
N ILE A 33 1.53 6.65 -12.58
CA ILE A 33 2.06 7.66 -11.65
C ILE A 33 1.00 8.74 -11.31
N CYS A 34 0.46 8.71 -10.09
CA CYS A 34 -0.48 9.74 -9.61
C CYS A 34 0.09 10.65 -8.50
N VAL A 35 1.38 10.51 -8.19
CA VAL A 35 2.17 11.60 -7.61
C VAL A 35 2.07 12.79 -8.61
N PRO A 36 2.11 14.07 -8.20
CA PRO A 36 1.96 15.22 -9.12
C PRO A 36 3.00 15.32 -10.25
N GLY A 37 3.80 14.27 -10.48
CA GLY A 37 4.62 14.06 -11.66
C GLY A 37 3.85 14.07 -12.98
N HIS A 38 2.55 13.77 -13.02
CA HIS A 38 1.75 13.99 -14.24
C HIS A 38 1.59 15.48 -14.59
N LEU A 39 1.77 16.38 -13.62
CA LEU A 39 1.86 17.83 -13.82
C LEU A 39 3.31 18.33 -13.95
N ASN A 40 4.30 17.43 -13.84
CA ASN A 40 5.71 17.75 -13.92
C ASN A 40 6.30 17.14 -15.21
N PRO A 41 6.78 17.94 -16.18
CA PRO A 41 7.30 17.42 -17.45
C PRO A 41 8.51 16.48 -17.32
N GLY A 42 9.13 16.39 -16.13
CA GLY A 42 10.19 15.44 -15.79
C GLY A 42 9.73 14.14 -15.11
N GLY A 43 8.43 13.91 -14.95
CA GLY A 43 7.88 12.73 -14.30
C GLY A 43 7.78 12.83 -12.77
N PRO A 44 7.56 11.70 -12.08
CA PRO A 44 7.42 11.64 -10.62
C PRO A 44 8.67 12.20 -9.93
N TYR A 45 8.46 13.11 -8.97
CA TYR A 45 9.54 13.77 -8.24
C TYR A 45 9.66 13.20 -6.82
N ASN A 46 10.84 12.67 -6.49
CA ASN A 46 11.17 12.32 -5.12
C ASN A 46 11.49 13.60 -4.32
N ASN A 47 10.67 13.91 -3.32
CA ASN A 47 10.86 15.08 -2.46
C ASN A 47 11.59 14.78 -1.14
N GLY A 48 12.09 13.55 -0.94
CA GLY A 48 12.79 13.10 0.26
C GLY A 48 11.88 12.76 1.44
N PHE A 49 10.55 12.77 1.27
CA PHE A 49 9.63 12.43 2.36
C PHE A 49 9.82 11.00 2.87
N PHE A 50 10.02 10.04 1.96
CA PHE A 50 10.26 8.64 2.32
C PHE A 50 11.49 8.50 3.23
N ASP A 51 12.64 9.01 2.79
CA ASP A 51 13.90 8.93 3.54
C ASP A 51 13.78 9.62 4.90
N HIS A 52 13.14 10.79 4.94
CA HIS A 52 12.94 11.50 6.19
C HIS A 52 12.04 10.71 7.16
N ALA A 53 10.90 10.21 6.70
CA ALA A 53 9.98 9.42 7.53
C ALA A 53 10.64 8.11 8.00
N LYS A 54 11.43 7.46 7.15
CA LYS A 54 12.25 6.29 7.50
C LYS A 54 13.27 6.64 8.59
N SER A 55 13.96 7.78 8.48
CA SER A 55 14.93 8.23 9.49
C SER A 55 14.31 8.46 10.87
N LEU A 56 13.01 8.75 10.93
CA LEU A 56 12.23 8.93 12.16
C LEU A 56 11.68 7.59 12.71
N GLY A 57 12.01 6.45 12.11
CA GLY A 57 11.60 5.12 12.56
C GLY A 57 10.30 4.60 11.92
N THR A 58 9.88 5.16 10.78
CA THR A 58 8.70 4.64 10.07
C THR A 58 8.99 3.27 9.47
N LYS A 59 8.25 2.25 9.92
CA LYS A 59 8.34 0.87 9.40
C LYS A 59 7.25 0.50 8.37
N LEU A 60 6.17 1.28 8.30
CA LEU A 60 5.02 1.03 7.43
C LEU A 60 4.58 2.31 6.73
N PHE A 61 4.47 2.25 5.41
CA PHE A 61 3.66 3.17 4.62
C PHE A 61 2.44 2.40 4.13
N LEU A 62 1.25 2.91 4.44
CA LEU A 62 -0.01 2.34 3.98
C LEU A 62 -0.73 3.37 3.13
N CYS A 63 -1.10 3.03 1.89
CA CYS A 63 -1.84 3.93 1.02
C CYS A 63 -3.10 3.34 0.38
N GLY A 64 -3.91 4.22 -0.21
CA GLY A 64 -5.07 3.87 -1.03
C GLY A 64 -4.86 4.31 -2.47
N HIS A 65 -5.82 5.06 -3.00
CA HIS A 65 -5.83 5.73 -4.31
C HIS A 65 -6.72 5.07 -5.36
N ASP A 66 -6.17 4.27 -6.27
CA ASP A 66 -6.86 3.88 -7.50
C ASP A 66 -7.80 2.68 -7.37
N HIS A 67 -7.89 2.12 -6.17
CA HIS A 67 -8.82 1.04 -5.87
C HIS A 67 -8.58 -0.23 -6.74
N THR A 68 -7.37 -0.37 -7.30
CA THR A 68 -6.95 -1.50 -8.15
C THR A 68 -5.69 -2.19 -7.62
N ASN A 69 -4.98 -1.56 -6.70
CA ASN A 69 -3.69 -2.01 -6.19
C ASN A 69 -3.84 -2.71 -4.85
N THR A 70 -3.04 -3.76 -4.67
CA THR A 70 -3.08 -4.58 -3.45
C THR A 70 -1.68 -5.09 -3.09
N SER A 71 -0.61 -4.47 -3.61
CA SER A 71 0.75 -4.90 -3.33
C SER A 71 1.13 -4.68 -1.86
N TYR A 72 1.97 -5.59 -1.37
CA TYR A 72 2.63 -5.53 -0.07
C TYR A 72 4.09 -5.90 -0.32
N ILE A 73 5.01 -4.97 -0.10
CA ILE A 73 6.41 -5.11 -0.52
C ILE A 73 7.34 -4.63 0.59
N GLU A 74 8.33 -5.45 0.91
CA GLU A 74 9.45 -5.11 1.79
C GLU A 74 10.50 -4.34 0.99
N TYR A 75 10.58 -3.03 1.20
CA TYR A 75 11.45 -2.12 0.48
C TYR A 75 12.37 -1.40 1.46
N GLN A 76 13.67 -1.70 1.41
CA GLN A 76 14.68 -1.09 2.28
C GLN A 76 14.32 -1.09 3.78
N ASP A 77 13.95 -2.25 4.33
CA ASP A 77 13.56 -2.44 5.74
C ASP A 77 12.29 -1.69 6.17
N VAL A 78 11.48 -1.24 5.21
CA VAL A 78 10.13 -0.73 5.47
C VAL A 78 9.12 -1.41 4.56
N THR A 79 7.91 -1.61 5.07
CA THR A 79 6.83 -2.16 4.27
C THR A 79 6.10 -1.04 3.54
N LEU A 80 5.98 -1.18 2.22
CA LEU A 80 5.07 -0.39 1.38
C LEU A 80 3.85 -1.25 1.05
N ALA A 81 2.67 -0.82 1.49
CA ALA A 81 1.44 -1.60 1.34
C ALA A 81 0.27 -0.75 0.84
N TYR A 82 -0.53 -1.34 -0.04
CA TYR A 82 -1.88 -0.83 -0.30
C TYR A 82 -2.86 -1.41 0.71
N SER A 83 -3.71 -0.55 1.26
CA SER A 83 -4.93 -0.98 1.94
C SER A 83 -5.79 -1.79 0.96
N LEU A 84 -6.48 -2.81 1.47
CA LEU A 84 -7.28 -3.69 0.64
C LEU A 84 -8.33 -2.87 -0.11
N CYS A 85 -8.19 -2.86 -1.43
CA CYS A 85 -9.30 -2.54 -2.29
C CYS A 85 -9.98 -3.83 -2.77
N ALA A 86 -11.31 -3.79 -2.90
CA ALA A 86 -12.05 -4.77 -3.67
C ALA A 86 -11.69 -4.64 -5.16
N LYS A 87 -10.54 -5.22 -5.57
CA LYS A 87 -10.04 -5.26 -6.95
C LYS A 87 -11.22 -5.50 -7.91
N GLY A 88 -11.46 -4.53 -8.80
CA GLY A 88 -12.36 -4.71 -9.93
C GLY A 88 -13.85 -4.45 -9.70
N ASN A 89 -14.24 -3.36 -9.00
CA ASN A 89 -15.65 -3.02 -9.02
C ASN A 89 -15.98 -1.52 -8.96
N ARG A 90 -15.92 -0.85 -10.12
CA ARG A 90 -16.82 0.29 -10.37
C ARG A 90 -18.30 -0.10 -10.20
N PHE A 91 -18.65 -1.40 -10.15
CA PHE A 91 -19.97 -1.91 -9.74
C PHE A 91 -20.03 -2.37 -8.28
N CYS A 92 -19.22 -1.79 -7.39
CA CYS A 92 -19.54 -1.75 -5.96
C CYS A 92 -20.84 -0.95 -5.80
N ASN A 93 -21.96 -1.56 -6.20
CA ASN A 93 -23.33 -1.13 -5.97
C ASN A 93 -23.64 -1.25 -4.46
N GLY A 94 -22.86 -0.54 -3.62
CA GLY A 94 -23.13 -0.27 -2.22
C GLY A 94 -23.18 -1.44 -1.24
N LYS A 95 -22.59 -2.62 -1.52
CA LYS A 95 -22.84 -3.83 -0.70
C LYS A 95 -21.63 -4.53 -0.06
N ARG A 96 -20.41 -4.00 -0.19
CA ARG A 96 -19.22 -4.55 0.48
C ARG A 96 -18.35 -3.42 1.01
N THR A 97 -18.11 -3.42 2.32
CA THR A 97 -17.13 -2.54 2.95
C THR A 97 -15.84 -3.33 3.10
N VAL A 98 -14.73 -2.78 2.66
CA VAL A 98 -13.40 -3.36 2.88
C VAL A 98 -12.64 -2.52 3.88
N GLY A 99 -11.71 -3.12 4.60
CA GLY A 99 -10.83 -2.39 5.49
C GLY A 99 -9.53 -3.12 5.74
N THR A 100 -8.56 -2.37 6.22
CA THR A 100 -7.28 -2.87 6.66
C THR A 100 -7.06 -2.42 8.09
N THR A 101 -6.77 -3.35 9.00
CA THR A 101 -6.34 -3.06 10.35
C THR A 101 -4.83 -3.16 10.44
N VAL A 102 -4.25 -2.27 11.23
CA VAL A 102 -2.84 -2.34 11.61
C VAL A 102 -2.79 -2.45 13.13
N THR A 103 -2.15 -3.50 13.62
CA THR A 103 -1.95 -3.72 15.06
C THR A 103 -0.47 -3.64 15.36
N TYR A 104 -0.10 -2.86 16.38
CA TYR A 104 1.29 -2.70 16.81
C TYR A 104 1.52 -3.44 18.11
N ASP A 105 2.70 -4.03 18.24
CA ASP A 105 3.20 -4.52 19.52
C ASP A 105 3.94 -3.41 20.29
N LEU A 106 4.49 -3.76 21.47
CA LEU A 106 5.23 -2.82 22.32
C LEU A 106 6.60 -2.40 21.72
N ASN A 107 7.13 -3.14 20.76
CA ASN A 107 8.39 -2.86 20.06
C ASN A 107 8.15 -2.02 18.78
N GLY A 108 6.90 -1.72 18.46
CA GLY A 108 6.49 -1.03 17.25
C GLY A 108 6.56 -1.92 16.00
N ASP A 109 6.70 -3.22 16.16
CA ASP A 109 6.45 -4.18 15.09
C ASP A 109 4.93 -4.27 14.87
N PHE A 110 4.52 -4.62 13.64
CA PHE A 110 3.12 -4.54 13.28
C PHE A 110 2.63 -5.75 12.49
N ILE A 111 1.33 -5.98 12.58
CA ILE A 111 0.59 -6.94 11.77
C ILE A 111 -0.44 -6.17 10.97
N LEU A 112 -0.50 -6.45 9.67
CA LEU A 112 -1.48 -5.89 8.75
C LEU A 112 -2.51 -6.96 8.39
N ASN A 113 -3.79 -6.72 8.72
CA ASN A 113 -4.87 -7.63 8.35
C ASN A 113 -5.90 -6.91 7.48
N SER A 114 -6.32 -7.55 6.41
CA SER A 114 -7.32 -7.00 5.50
C SER A 114 -8.61 -7.81 5.58
N TYR A 115 -9.76 -7.15 5.49
CA TYR A 115 -11.07 -7.79 5.65
C TYR A 115 -12.11 -7.28 4.68
N ILE A 116 -13.05 -8.15 4.33
CA ILE A 116 -14.29 -7.79 3.65
C ILE A 116 -15.44 -7.96 4.64
N TYR A 117 -16.20 -6.88 4.82
CA TYR A 117 -17.45 -6.87 5.54
C TYR A 117 -18.63 -7.00 4.56
N ARG A 118 -19.48 -8.00 4.82
CA ARG A 118 -20.72 -8.24 4.08
C ARG A 118 -21.84 -8.55 5.07
N PHE A 119 -22.84 -7.66 5.16
CA PHE A 119 -24.10 -7.86 5.91
C PHE A 119 -23.91 -8.50 7.31
N GLY A 120 -23.14 -7.86 8.20
CA GLY A 120 -22.98 -8.34 9.59
C GLY A 120 -21.89 -9.39 9.80
N LYS A 121 -21.19 -9.84 8.76
CA LYS A 121 -20.09 -10.81 8.87
C LYS A 121 -18.78 -10.21 8.37
N ILE A 122 -17.76 -10.27 9.22
CA ILE A 122 -16.37 -9.95 8.87
C ILE A 122 -15.71 -11.24 8.38
N LYS A 123 -15.15 -11.21 7.17
CA LYS A 123 -14.24 -12.26 6.69
C LYS A 123 -12.84 -11.66 6.63
N LEU A 124 -11.94 -12.18 7.47
CA LEU A 124 -10.51 -11.95 7.34
C LEU A 124 -10.05 -12.53 6.00
N ILE A 125 -9.29 -11.74 5.26
CA ILE A 125 -8.51 -12.23 4.14
C ILE A 125 -7.12 -12.47 4.70
N ASP A 126 -6.93 -13.67 5.24
CA ASP A 126 -5.59 -14.16 5.51
C ASP A 126 -4.94 -14.42 4.14
N ASN A 127 -3.69 -13.98 3.99
CA ASN A 127 -2.84 -14.05 2.79
C ASN A 127 -2.81 -12.78 1.92
N LEU A 128 -2.28 -11.70 2.50
CA LEU A 128 -1.45 -10.73 1.74
C LEU A 128 0.05 -11.02 1.97
N ALA A 129 0.40 -12.27 2.28
CA ALA A 129 1.76 -12.80 2.40
C ALA A 129 1.79 -14.22 1.81
#